data_AF-A0A316IPW8-F1
#
_entry.id   AF-A0A316IPW8-F1
#
_cell.length_a   1.000
_cell.length_b   1.000
_cell.length_c   1.000
_cell.angle_alpha   90.00
_cell.angle_beta   90.00
_cell.angle_gamma   90.00
#
_symmetry.space_group_name_H-M   'P 1'
#
loop_
_entity.id
_entity.type
_entity.pdbx_description
1 polymer ?
#
loop_
_entity_poly.entity_id
_entity_poly.type
_entity_poly.pdbx_seq_one_letter_code
_entity_poly.pdbx_strand_id
1 'polypeptide(L)' 'MDGHFELDLRMWDVVAAGLVIEEAGGVVSGWTGEDLSWTSPEDKLDVVASYGLVHEALLRAVGGSG' A
#
# COMPACT_ATOMS: atom_id res chain seq x y z
N MET A 1 -14.62 7.51 -1.93
CA MET A 1 -13.48 7.17 -2.80
C MET A 1 -12.98 5.83 -2.31
N ASP A 2 -13.00 4.82 -3.17
CA ASP A 2 -12.79 3.42 -2.77
C ASP A 2 -11.37 2.91 -3.05
N GLY A 3 -10.49 3.77 -3.58
CA GLY A 3 -9.07 3.48 -3.82
C GLY A 3 -8.37 4.64 -4.55
N HIS A 4 -7.04 4.70 -4.42
CA HIS A 4 -6.14 5.63 -5.10
C HIS A 4 -4.96 4.85 -5.69
N PHE A 5 -4.51 5.20 -6.90
CA PHE A 5 -3.45 4.49 -7.63
C PHE A 5 -2.50 5.51 -8.27
N GLU A 6 -1.20 5.39 -7.98
CA GLU A 6 -0.13 6.23 -8.52
C GLU A 6 1.08 5.33 -8.84
N LEU A 7 1.76 5.58 -9.96
CA LEU A 7 2.92 4.80 -10.40
C LEU A 7 4.21 5.53 -10.00
N ASP A 8 5.24 4.77 -9.61
CA ASP A 8 6.58 5.27 -9.29
C ASP A 8 6.66 6.19 -8.04
N LEU A 9 5.83 5.89 -7.03
CA LEU A 9 5.93 6.55 -5.73
C LEU A 9 7.28 6.24 -5.08
N ARG A 10 7.88 7.28 -4.50
CA ARG A 10 9.10 7.14 -3.72
C ARG A 10 8.76 6.71 -2.31
N MET A 11 9.69 6.02 -1.67
CA MET A 11 9.55 5.54 -0.30
C MET A 11 9.00 6.61 0.67
N TRP A 12 9.52 7.84 0.62
CA TRP A 12 9.07 8.91 1.52
C TRP A 12 7.61 9.33 1.29
N ASP A 13 7.11 9.26 0.05
CA ASP A 13 5.71 9.54 -0.26
C ASP A 13 4.81 8.45 0.33
N VAL A 14 5.24 7.19 0.23
CA VAL A 14 4.52 6.04 0.81
C VAL A 14 4.53 6.07 2.33
N VAL A 15 5.67 6.36 2.97
CA VAL A 15 5.78 6.44 4.44
C VAL A 15 4.87 7.55 4.98
N ALA A 16 4.89 8.73 4.37
CA ALA A 16 4.06 9.85 4.80
C ALA A 16 2.57 9.56 4.63
N ALA A 17 2.17 8.97 3.51
CA ALA A 17 0.78 8.56 3.28
C ALA A 17 0.37 7.43 4.24
N GLY A 18 1.24 6.46 4.47
CA GLY A 18 0.99 5.31 5.32
C GLY A 18 0.63 5.70 6.75
N LEU A 19 1.40 6.61 7.35
CA LEU A 19 1.13 7.12 8.70
C LEU A 19 -0.29 7.70 8.82
N VAL A 20 -0.70 8.54 7.86
CA VAL A 20 -2.03 9.16 7.86
C VAL A 20 -3.15 8.11 7.70
N ILE A 21 -2.93 7.13 6.84
CA ILE A 21 -3.90 6.08 6.56
C ILE A 21 -4.08 5.17 7.79
N GLU A 22 -2.98 4.79 8.45
CA GLU A 22 -3.00 3.99 9.66
C GLU A 22 -3.69 4.72 10.83
N GLU A 23 -3.42 6.02 11.02
CA GLU A 23 -4.10 6.83 12.05
C GLU A 23 -5.62 6.94 11.82
N ALA A 24 -6.05 6.90 10.55
CA ALA A 24 -7.46 6.85 10.17
C ALA A 24 -8.09 5.45 10.30
N GLY A 25 -7.34 4.44 10.75
CA GLY A 25 -7.79 3.05 10.86
C GLY A 25 -7.77 2.28 9.53
N GLY A 26 -7.06 2.78 8.54
CA GLY A 26 -6.79 2.10 7.28
C GLY A 26 -5.67 1.06 7.39
N VAL A 27 -5.43 0.35 6.29
CA VAL A 27 -4.39 -0.68 6.17
C VAL A 27 -3.52 -0.36 4.98
N VAL A 28 -2.21 -0.51 5.16
CA VAL A 28 -1.19 -0.37 4.12
C VAL A 28 -0.30 -1.61 4.14
N SER A 29 -0.06 -2.21 2.98
CA SER A 29 0.77 -3.42 2.83
C SER A 29 1.42 -3.44 1.44
N GLY A 30 2.34 -4.37 1.23
CA GLY A 30 2.80 -4.71 -0.11
C GLY A 30 1.73 -5.42 -0.94
N TRP A 31 1.98 -5.61 -2.24
CA TRP A 31 1.02 -6.28 -3.13
C TRP A 31 0.72 -7.73 -2.76
N THR A 32 1.56 -8.38 -1.95
CA THR A 32 1.31 -9.74 -1.45
C THR A 32 0.68 -9.76 -0.05
N GLY A 33 0.36 -8.58 0.50
CA GLY A 33 -0.21 -8.43 1.84
C GLY A 33 0.82 -8.46 2.96
N GLU A 34 2.10 -8.43 2.63
CA GLU A 34 3.21 -8.35 3.57
C GLU A 34 3.33 -6.95 4.20
N ASP A 35 3.82 -6.89 5.44
CA ASP A 35 4.17 -5.63 6.07
C ASP A 35 5.29 -4.94 5.28
N LEU A 36 5.19 -3.62 5.14
CA LEU A 36 6.21 -2.84 4.44
C LEU A 36 7.50 -2.77 5.27
N SER A 37 8.62 -3.14 4.65
CA SER A 37 9.96 -2.92 5.20
C SER A 37 10.58 -1.67 4.61
N TRP A 38 10.94 -0.73 5.47
CA TRP A 38 11.47 0.58 5.11
C TRP A 38 13.01 0.57 5.06
N THR A 39 13.59 -0.34 4.30
CA THR A 39 15.01 -0.68 4.41
C THR A 39 15.94 0.20 3.57
N SER A 40 15.51 0.74 2.41
CA SER A 40 16.33 1.66 1.63
C SER A 40 15.55 2.81 0.96
N PRO A 41 16.11 4.04 0.90
CA PRO A 41 15.49 5.20 0.23
C PRO A 41 15.31 5.04 -1.28
N GLU A 42 16.12 4.20 -1.92
CA GLU A 42 16.02 3.88 -3.34
C GLU A 42 14.96 2.82 -3.68
N ASP A 43 14.35 2.20 -2.67
CA ASP A 43 13.34 1.16 -2.88
C ASP A 43 12.09 1.76 -3.55
N LYS A 44 11.71 1.17 -4.69
CA LYS A 44 10.37 1.35 -5.25
C LYS A 44 9.46 0.36 -4.56
N LEU A 45 8.36 0.84 -4.01
CA LEU A 45 7.43 0.01 -3.27
C LEU A 45 6.15 -0.15 -4.06
N ASP A 46 5.76 -1.39 -4.27
CA ASP A 46 4.44 -1.75 -4.79
C ASP A 46 3.50 -1.91 -3.60
N VAL A 47 2.57 -0.98 -3.45
CA VAL A 47 1.80 -0.80 -2.22
C VAL A 47 0.31 -0.91 -2.49
N VAL A 48 -0.41 -1.51 -1.54
CA VAL A 48 -1.87 -1.46 -1.47
C VAL A 48 -2.27 -0.73 -0.20
N ALA A 49 -3.08 0.31 -0.34
CA ALA A 49 -3.65 1.05 0.78
C ALA A 49 -5.17 1.09 0.67
N SER A 50 -5.88 0.86 1.77
CA SER A 50 -7.35 0.82 1.75
C SER A 50 -8.00 0.97 3.12
N TYR A 51 -9.32 1.19 3.12
CA TYR A 51 -10.15 0.94 4.29
C TYR A 51 -10.26 -0.58 4.51
N GLY A 52 -9.86 -1.07 5.70
CA GLY A 52 -9.56 -2.50 5.94
C GLY A 52 -10.61 -3.52 5.46
N LEU A 53 -11.89 -3.13 5.34
CA LEU A 53 -12.97 -3.98 4.83
C LEU A 53 -12.75 -4.49 3.40
N VAL A 54 -12.02 -3.75 2.55
CA VAL A 54 -11.82 -4.09 1.13
C VAL A 54 -10.39 -4.52 0.81
N HIS A 55 -9.49 -4.51 1.79
CA HIS A 55 -8.06 -4.75 1.58
C HIS A 55 -7.77 -6.09 0.91
N GLU A 56 -8.37 -7.16 1.43
CA GLU A 56 -8.28 -8.51 0.88
C GLU A 56 -8.81 -8.64 -0.56
N ALA A 57 -9.86 -7.87 -0.88
CA ALA A 57 -10.41 -7.86 -2.24
C ALA A 57 -9.45 -7.14 -3.20
N LEU A 58 -8.81 -6.07 -2.75
CA LEU A 58 -7.81 -5.34 -3.52
C LEU A 58 -6.54 -6.17 -3.73
N LEU A 59 -6.03 -6.84 -2.70
CA LEU A 59 -4.89 -7.76 -2.81
C LEU A 59 -5.13 -8.85 -3.87
N ARG A 60 -6.32 -9.45 -3.90
CA ARG A 60 -6.68 -10.42 -4.95
C ARG A 60 -6.76 -9.80 -6.34
N ALA A 61 -7.21 -8.56 -6.44
CA ALA A 61 -7.30 -7.87 -7.73
C ALA A 61 -5.91 -7.53 -8.29
N VAL A 62 -4.94 -7.17 -7.43
CA VAL A 62 -3.56 -6.87 -7.86
C VAL A 62 -2.69 -8.13 -8.00
N GLY A 63 -2.90 -9.16 -7.18
CA GLY A 63 -2.19 -10.44 -7.24
C GLY A 63 -2.65 -11.41 -8.34
N GLY A 64 -3.69 -11.06 -9.10
CA GLY A 64 -4.31 -11.90 -10.14
C GLY A 64 -3.62 -11.91 -11.51
N SER A 65 -2.35 -11.55 -11.61
CA SER A 65 -1.58 -11.58 -12.86
C SER A 65 -0.17 -12.14 -12.63
N GLY A 66 -0.11 -13.46 -12.48
CA GLY A 66 1.08 -14.29 -12.52
C GLY A 66 0.79 -15.57 -13.28
#